data_AF-B4UMV8-F1
#
_entry.id   AF-B4UMV8-F1
#
_cell.length_a   1.000
_cell.length_b   1.000
_cell.length_c   1.000
_cell.angle_alpha   90.00
_cell.angle_beta   90.00
_cell.angle_gamma   90.00
#
_symmetry.space_group_name_H-M   'P 1'
#
loop_
_entity.id
_entity.type
_entity.pdbx_description
1 polymer ?
#
loop_
_entity_poly.entity_id
_entity_poly.type
_entity_poly.pdbx_seq_one_letter_code
_entity_poly.pdbx_strand_id
1 'polypeptide(L)' 'MFKVTLSVTVPNLDKHWISIPCPVCDMETPVTLGAVRLGDVVVCRGCHANIRLQDHLGALHRFERRFVKMLQSMEM' A
#
# COMPACT_ATOMS: atom_id res chain seq x y z
N MET A 1 -2.17 -40.23 8.77
CA MET A 1 -1.99 -39.09 7.85
C MET A 1 -2.66 -37.88 8.47
N PHE A 2 -1.88 -36.96 9.03
CA PHE A 2 -2.40 -35.70 9.58
C PHE A 2 -2.55 -34.70 8.43
N LYS A 3 -3.76 -34.20 8.18
CA LYS A 3 -4.00 -33.05 7.31
C LYS A 3 -3.73 -31.80 8.12
N VAL A 4 -2.62 -31.11 7.84
CA VAL A 4 -2.37 -29.77 8.37
C VAL A 4 -3.03 -28.79 7.41
N THR A 5 -4.09 -28.15 7.86
CA THR A 5 -4.73 -27.05 7.12
C THR A 5 -4.04 -25.76 7.57
N LEU A 6 -3.23 -25.18 6.69
CA LEU A 6 -2.64 -23.86 6.91
C LEU A 6 -3.63 -22.82 6.37
N SER A 7 -4.12 -21.92 7.22
CA SER A 7 -4.99 -20.82 6.79
C SER A 7 -4.18 -19.54 6.73
N VAL A 8 -3.86 -19.06 5.53
CA VAL A 8 -3.14 -17.78 5.37
C VAL A 8 -4.13 -16.63 5.17
N THR A 9 -4.17 -15.70 6.13
CA THR A 9 -4.93 -14.45 6.02
C THR A 9 -4.06 -13.35 5.44
N VAL A 10 -4.48 -12.74 4.33
CA VAL A 10 -3.79 -11.58 3.77
C VAL A 10 -3.96 -10.37 4.71
N PRO A 11 -2.87 -9.74 5.19
CA PRO A 11 -2.99 -8.59 6.08
C PRO A 11 -3.56 -7.39 5.33
N ASN A 12 -4.43 -6.61 5.99
CA ASN A 12 -4.91 -5.34 5.45
C ASN A 12 -3.78 -4.31 5.49
N LEU A 13 -3.29 -3.90 4.31
CA LEU A 13 -2.19 -2.96 4.14
C LEU A 13 -2.63 -1.49 4.21
N ASP A 14 -3.94 -1.19 4.24
CA ASP A 14 -4.47 0.18 4.16
C ASP A 14 -3.98 1.07 5.30
N LYS A 15 -3.76 0.47 6.48
CA LYS A 15 -3.29 1.16 7.69
C LYS A 15 -1.75 1.24 7.77
N HIS A 16 -1.05 0.70 6.79
CA HIS A 16 0.39 0.75 6.75
C HIS A 16 0.86 2.13 6.30
N TRP A 17 1.83 2.68 7.03
CA TRP A 17 2.40 4.00 6.77
C TRP A 17 3.63 3.87 5.87
N ILE A 18 3.72 4.76 4.89
CA ILE A 18 4.90 4.96 4.07
C ILE A 18 5.26 6.44 4.08
N SER A 19 6.52 6.76 3.80
CA SER A 19 6.93 8.15 3.59
C SER A 19 7.10 8.39 2.08
N ILE A 20 6.58 9.52 1.63
CA ILE A 20 6.76 9.99 0.25
C ILE A 20 7.42 11.38 0.26
N PRO A 21 8.32 11.67 -0.69
CA PRO A 21 8.89 13.01 -0.81
C PRO A 21 7.84 13.98 -1.35
N CYS A 22 7.75 15.16 -0.75
CA CYS A 22 6.92 16.24 -1.30
C CYS A 22 7.52 16.74 -2.63
N PRO A 23 6.75 16.84 -3.72
CA PRO A 23 7.27 17.26 -5.02
C PRO A 23 7.72 18.73 -5.08
N VAL A 24 7.44 19.53 -4.05
CA VAL A 24 7.77 20.97 -3.98
C VAL A 24 9.00 21.24 -3.12
N CYS A 25 9.07 20.65 -1.93
CA CYS A 25 10.11 20.93 -0.95
C CYS A 25 10.92 19.70 -0.51
N ASP A 26 10.69 18.55 -1.15
CA ASP A 26 11.35 17.26 -0.90
C ASP A 26 11.22 16.73 0.54
N MET A 27 10.30 17.31 1.31
CA MET A 27 10.05 16.90 2.69
C MET A 27 9.28 15.58 2.72
N GLU A 28 9.84 14.60 3.43
CA GLU A 28 9.21 13.32 3.69
C GLU A 28 7.87 13.51 4.40
N THR A 29 6.80 13.11 3.72
CA THR A 29 5.42 13.22 4.19
C THR A 29 4.88 11.82 4.45
N PRO A 30 4.52 11.48 5.71
CA PRO A 30 3.95 10.18 6.03
C PRO A 30 2.52 10.08 5.53
N VAL A 31 2.22 9.03 4.78
CA VAL A 31 0.89 8.73 4.23
C VAL A 31 0.57 7.25 4.43
N THR A 32 -0.72 6.91 4.43
CA THR A 32 -1.12 5.50 4.49
C THR A 32 -1.24 4.91 3.08
N LEU A 33 -0.95 3.62 2.93
CA LEU A 33 -1.17 2.92 1.66
C LEU A 33 -2.65 2.96 1.23
N GLY A 34 -3.57 2.99 2.19
CA GLY A 34 -5.00 3.20 1.91
C GLY A 34 -5.27 4.55 1.24
N ALA A 35 -4.64 5.63 1.71
CA ALA A 35 -4.76 6.95 1.09
C ALA A 35 -4.16 6.97 -0.33
N VAL A 36 -3.05 6.27 -0.54
CA VAL A 36 -2.45 6.11 -1.90
C VAL A 36 -3.39 5.35 -2.82
N ARG A 37 -4.00 4.26 -2.34
CA ARG A 37 -4.96 3.46 -3.11
C ARG A 37 -6.20 4.26 -3.51
N LEU A 38 -6.70 5.11 -2.61
CA LEU A 38 -7.86 5.97 -2.86
C LEU A 38 -7.54 7.19 -3.73
N GLY A 39 -6.25 7.48 -3.95
CA GLY A 39 -5.81 8.67 -4.67
C GLY A 39 -6.12 9.97 -3.90
N ASP A 40 -6.03 9.91 -2.57
CA ASP A 40 -6.38 11.01 -1.68
C ASP A 40 -5.41 12.19 -1.80
N VAL A 41 -5.80 13.35 -1.26
CA VAL A 41 -4.95 14.54 -1.22
C VAL A 41 -4.44 14.75 0.20
N VAL A 42 -3.12 14.82 0.35
CA VAL A 42 -2.47 15.11 1.63
C VAL A 42 -1.79 16.47 1.58
N VAL A 43 -1.77 17.18 2.70
CA VAL A 43 -1.10 18.48 2.81
C VAL A 43 0.31 18.28 3.34
N CYS A 44 1.32 18.79 2.63
CA CYS A 44 2.70 18.77 3.09
C CYS A 44 2.84 19.64 4.36
N ARG A 45 3.53 19.13 5.39
CA ARG A 45 3.76 19.89 6.64
C ARG A 45 4.86 20.95 6.54
N GLY A 46 5.67 20.93 5.48
CA GLY A 46 6.74 21.90 5.24
C GLY A 46 6.27 23.08 4.42
N CYS A 47 5.90 22.82 3.15
CA CYS A 47 5.51 23.87 2.21
C CYS A 47 3.98 24.11 2.11
N HIS A 48 3.16 23.34 2.83
CA HIS A 48 1.69 23.39 2.77
C HIS A 48 1.08 23.15 1.39
N ALA A 49 1.86 22.58 0.44
CA ALA A 49 1.34 22.18 -0.86
C ALA A 49 0.43 20.95 -0.73
N ASN A 50 -0.61 20.91 -1.56
CA ASN A 50 -1.46 19.74 -1.73
C ASN A 50 -0.74 18.70 -2.60
N ILE A 51 -0.51 17.51 -2.04
CA ILE A 51 0.09 16.37 -2.71
C ILE A 51 -1.04 15.41 -3.08
N ARG A 52 -1.30 15.27 -4.38
CA ARG A 52 -2.24 14.27 -4.87
C ARG A 52 -1.55 12.91 -4.93
N LEU A 53 -2.01 11.97 -4.12
CA LEU A 53 -1.47 10.61 -4.14
C LEU A 53 -1.96 9.90 -5.40
N GLN A 54 -1.06 9.15 -6.04
CA GLN A 54 -1.39 8.37 -7.23
C GLN A 54 -0.71 7.01 -7.15
N ASP A 55 -1.51 5.94 -7.14
CA ASP A 55 -1.00 4.59 -7.35
C ASP A 55 -0.63 4.43 -8.83
N HIS A 56 0.65 4.56 -9.13
CA HIS A 56 1.15 4.49 -10.50
C HIS A 56 0.83 3.12 -11.12
N LEU A 57 0.03 3.14 -12.18
CA LEU A 57 -0.45 1.96 -12.89
C LEU A 57 -1.24 0.96 -12.03
N GLY A 58 -1.68 1.30 -10.81
CA GLY A 58 -2.30 0.30 -9.93
C GLY A 58 -1.30 -0.74 -9.39
N ALA A 59 -0.06 -0.30 -9.10
CA ALA A 59 1.00 -1.17 -8.62
C ALA A 59 0.62 -1.85 -7.30
N LEU A 60 -0.04 -1.13 -6.39
CA LEU A 60 -0.49 -1.70 -5.12
C LEU A 60 -1.54 -2.79 -5.34
N HIS A 61 -2.52 -2.54 -6.22
CA HIS A 61 -3.54 -3.52 -6.58
C HIS A 61 -2.97 -4.76 -7.29
N ARG A 62 -1.94 -4.59 -8.12
CA ARG A 62 -1.24 -5.72 -8.75
C ARG A 62 -0.45 -6.53 -7.73
N PHE A 63 0.19 -5.86 -6.78
CA PHE A 63 0.92 -6.52 -5.71
C PHE A 63 -0.01 -7.37 -4.86
N GLU A 64 -1.13 -6.83 -4.39
CA GLU A 64 -2.12 -7.57 -3.60
C GLU A 64 -2.60 -8.83 -4.34
N ARG A 65 -2.98 -8.69 -5.63
CA ARG A 65 -3.43 -9.83 -6.44
C ARG A 65 -2.35 -10.88 -6.65
N ARG A 66 -1.09 -10.47 -6.85
CA ARG A 66 0.04 -11.41 -7.03
C ARG A 66 0.37 -12.11 -5.72
N PHE A 67 0.30 -11.41 -4.60
CA PHE A 67 0.57 -11.95 -3.27
C PHE A 67 -0.48 -13.00 -2.88
N VAL A 68 -1.77 -12.71 -3.10
CA VAL A 68 -2.87 -13.68 -2.90
C VAL A 68 -2.64 -14.94 -3.73
N LYS A 69 -2.34 -14.80 -5.02
CA LYS A 69 -2.07 -15.95 -5.91
C LYS A 69 -0.88 -16.78 -5.44
N MET A 70 0.19 -16.11 -4.98
CA MET A 70 1.39 -16.78 -4.47
C MET A 70 1.05 -17.61 -3.23
N LEU A 71 0.29 -17.06 -2.29
CA LEU A 71 -0.15 -17.79 -1.09
C LEU A 71 -1.00 -19.01 -1.45
N GLN A 72 -1.97 -18.86 -2.35
CA GLN A 72 -2.80 -19.97 -2.82
C GLN A 72 -1.98 -21.07 -3.52
N SER A 73 -0.91 -20.70 -4.24
CA SER A 73 -0.03 -21.68 -4.88
C SER A 73 0.87 -22.45 -3.91
N MET A 74 1.03 -21.97 -2.67
CA MET A 74 1.79 -22.65 -1.62
C MET A 74 0.93 -23.60 -0.78
N GLU A 75 -0.40 -23.57 -0.93
CA GLU A 75 -1.34 -24.50 -0.27
C GLU A 75 -1.53 -25.82 -1.03
N MET A 76 -0.66 -26.14 -2.01
CA MET A 76 -0.64 -27.42 -2.74
C MET A 76 0.31 -28.45 -2.11
#